data_AF-A0A957PUE4-F1
#
_entry.id   AF-A0A957PUE4-F1
#
_cell.length_a   1.000
_cell.length_b   1.000
_cell.length_c   1.000
_cell.angle_alpha   90.00
_cell.angle_beta   90.00
_cell.angle_gamma   90.00
#
_symmetry.space_group_name_H-M   'P 1'
#
loop_
_entity.id
_entity.type
_entity.pdbx_description
1 polymer ?
#
loop_
_entity_poly.entity_id
_entity_poly.type
_entity_poly.pdbx_seq_one_letter_code
_entity_poly.pdbx_strand_id
1 'polypeptide(L)'
;DSRDMIAVTHNAMEFFAHESCGKCFPCRLGTQRLTERLSGEGPIQLQVWLEEVNDMNAAMKSFSACGLGMAAPLVIESLIKQFPARVQEFVEKR
;
A
#
# COMPACT_ATOMS: atom_id res chain seq x y z
N ASP A 1 2.67 -4.85 -22.48
CA ASP A 1 1.75 -4.14 -21.56
C ASP A 1 0.63 -5.07 -21.08
N SER A 2 0.99 -6.24 -20.54
CA SER A 2 0.05 -7.33 -20.20
C SER A 2 -0.03 -7.64 -18.70
N ARG A 3 0.69 -6.88 -17.88
CA ARG A 3 0.76 -7.09 -16.43
C ARG A 3 -0.26 -6.20 -15.74
N ASP A 4 -0.97 -6.77 -14.76
CA ASP A 4 -1.78 -6.00 -13.85
C ASP A 4 -0.90 -5.39 -12.76
N MET A 5 -0.77 -4.06 -12.77
CA MET A 5 0.06 -3.33 -11.83
C MET A 5 -0.52 -3.30 -10.42
N ILE A 6 -1.84 -3.48 -10.24
CA ILE A 6 -2.45 -3.66 -8.92
C ILE A 6 -1.95 -4.97 -8.32
N ALA A 7 -2.07 -6.08 -9.07
CA ALA A 7 -1.60 -7.39 -8.63
C ALA A 7 -0.09 -7.43 -8.36
N VAL A 8 0.72 -6.75 -9.18
CA VAL A 8 2.18 -6.64 -8.94
C VAL A 8 2.47 -5.90 -7.63
N THR A 9 1.77 -4.79 -7.38
CA THR A 9 1.93 -4.00 -6.15
C THR A 9 1.47 -4.80 -4.93
N HIS A 10 0.34 -5.52 -5.04
CA HIS A 10 -0.16 -6.41 -3.99
C HIS A 10 0.91 -7.45 -3.61
N ASN A 11 1.48 -8.15 -4.58
CA ASN A 11 2.51 -9.16 -4.32
C ASN A 11 3.77 -8.57 -3.67
N ALA A 12 4.16 -7.35 -4.06
CA ALA A 12 5.27 -6.66 -3.43
C ALA A 12 4.97 -6.29 -1.97
N MET A 13 3.75 -5.84 -1.67
CA MET A 13 3.33 -5.52 -0.31
C MET A 13 3.16 -6.75 0.57
N GLU A 14 2.69 -7.86 0.01
CA GLU A 14 2.65 -9.16 0.67
C GLU A 14 4.06 -9.61 1.07
N PHE A 15 5.05 -9.45 0.19
CA PHE A 15 6.46 -9.69 0.51
C PHE A 15 6.94 -8.79 1.68
N PHE A 16 6.67 -7.49 1.64
CA PHE A 16 7.05 -6.60 2.74
C PHE A 16 6.35 -6.93 4.06
N ALA A 17 5.11 -7.40 4.01
CA ALA A 17 4.38 -7.84 5.18
C ALA A 17 5.00 -9.14 5.77
N HIS A 18 5.42 -10.06 4.91
CA HIS A 18 6.10 -11.30 5.32
C HIS A 18 7.49 -11.05 5.90
N GLU A 19 8.29 -10.19 5.25
CA GLU A 19 9.68 -9.88 5.65
C GLU A 19 9.78 -8.81 6.75
N SER A 20 8.64 -8.26 7.20
CA SER A 20 8.61 -7.33 8.31
C SER A 20 9.11 -8.01 9.58
N CYS A 21 10.18 -7.50 10.19
CA CYS A 21 10.68 -8.02 11.47
C CYS A 21 9.73 -7.76 12.65
N GLY A 22 8.64 -7.02 12.44
CA GLY A 22 7.58 -6.80 13.43
C GLY A 22 7.91 -5.84 14.58
N LYS A 23 9.10 -5.23 14.60
CA LYS A 23 9.59 -4.43 15.73
C LYS A 23 8.87 -3.08 15.91
N CYS A 24 8.62 -2.35 14.82
CA CYS A 24 7.93 -1.05 14.88
C CYS A 24 6.48 -1.19 14.38
N PHE A 25 5.54 -0.62 15.15
CA PHE A 25 4.12 -0.62 14.84
C PHE A 25 3.76 -0.12 13.43
N PRO A 26 4.28 1.03 12.95
CA PRO A 26 3.92 1.55 11.64
C PRO A 26 4.34 0.59 10.51
N CYS A 27 5.52 -0.03 10.59
CA CYS A 27 5.92 -1.03 9.61
C CYS A 27 5.10 -2.31 9.72
N ARG A 28 4.94 -2.88 10.94
CA ARG A 28 4.25 -4.17 11.14
C ARG A 28 2.80 -4.14 10.67
N LEU A 29 2.06 -3.10 11.08
CA LEU A 29 0.65 -2.99 10.73
C LEU A 29 0.45 -2.31 9.38
N GLY A 30 1.27 -1.30 9.05
CA GLY A 30 1.15 -0.58 7.79
C GLY A 30 1.30 -1.51 6.59
N THR A 31 2.30 -2.40 6.58
CA THR A 31 2.45 -3.37 5.48
C THR A 31 1.24 -4.29 5.36
N GLN A 32 0.67 -4.76 6.47
CA GLN A 32 -0.52 -5.62 6.45
C GLN A 32 -1.75 -4.88 5.93
N ARG A 33 -2.05 -3.69 6.48
CA ARG A 33 -3.20 -2.88 6.07
C ARG A 33 -3.12 -2.43 4.62
N LEU A 34 -1.93 -2.09 4.15
CA LEU A 34 -1.72 -1.71 2.77
C LEU A 34 -1.88 -2.91 1.81
N THR A 35 -1.48 -4.11 2.21
CA THR A 35 -1.78 -5.34 1.45
C THR A 35 -3.28 -5.59 1.39
N GLU A 36 -3.98 -5.54 2.53
CA GLU A 36 -5.44 -5.66 2.63
C GLU A 36 -6.16 -4.68 1.69
N ARG A 37 -5.72 -3.42 1.64
CA ARG A 37 -6.28 -2.39 0.73
C ARG A 37 -6.12 -2.74 -0.75
N LEU A 38 -5.09 -3.50 -1.11
CA LEU A 38 -4.86 -4.01 -2.47
C LEU A 38 -5.50 -5.38 -2.73
N SER A 39 -5.87 -6.13 -1.69
CA SER A 39 -6.72 -7.34 -1.80
C SER A 39 -8.19 -6.98 -1.90
N GLY A 40 -8.51 -5.75 -1.49
CA GLY A 40 -9.84 -5.18 -1.57
C GLY A 40 -10.53 -4.91 -0.22
N GLU A 41 -9.85 -5.06 0.87
CA GLU A 41 -10.46 -4.66 2.13
C GLU A 41 -10.29 -3.15 2.25
N GLY A 42 -11.39 -2.37 2.31
CA GLY A 42 -11.31 -0.93 2.49
C GLY A 42 -12.45 -0.12 1.86
N PRO A 43 -12.35 1.22 1.89
CA PRO A 43 -13.36 2.12 1.35
C PRO A 43 -13.55 1.94 -0.16
N ILE A 44 -14.81 1.98 -0.61
CA ILE A 44 -15.19 1.98 -2.03
C ILE A 44 -15.12 3.39 -2.67
N GLN A 45 -15.02 4.43 -1.84
CA GLN A 45 -14.88 5.80 -2.30
C GLN A 45 -13.40 6.12 -2.47
N LEU A 46 -12.99 6.45 -3.71
CA LEU A 46 -11.59 6.72 -4.06
C LEU A 46 -10.92 7.74 -3.12
N GLN A 47 -11.62 8.83 -2.81
CA GLN A 47 -11.05 9.89 -1.97
C GLN A 47 -10.72 9.40 -0.56
N VAL A 48 -11.61 8.62 0.05
CA VAL A 48 -11.42 8.05 1.39
C VAL A 48 -10.31 7.00 1.37
N TRP A 49 -10.28 6.16 0.34
CA TRP A 49 -9.21 5.17 0.16
C TRP A 49 -7.84 5.83 0.03
N LEU A 50 -7.73 6.90 -0.76
CA LEU A 50 -6.49 7.65 -0.95
C LEU A 50 -6.04 8.34 0.34
N GLU A 51 -6.95 8.92 1.10
CA GLU A 51 -6.64 9.55 2.40
C GLU A 51 -6.04 8.54 3.37
N GLU A 52 -6.70 7.40 3.57
CA GLU A 52 -6.22 6.34 4.46
C GLU A 52 -4.84 5.80 4.03
N VAL A 53 -4.66 5.54 2.73
CA VAL A 53 -3.40 5.01 2.20
C VAL A 53 -2.28 6.03 2.33
N ASN A 54 -2.54 7.31 2.06
CA ASN A 54 -1.54 8.36 2.20
C ASN A 54 -1.13 8.57 3.67
N ASP A 55 -2.07 8.51 4.60
CA ASP A 55 -1.78 8.60 6.04
C ASP A 55 -0.91 7.44 6.51
N MET A 56 -1.23 6.21 6.09
CA MET A 56 -0.40 5.04 6.37
C MET A 56 1.01 5.18 5.77
N ASN A 57 1.11 5.63 4.52
CA ASN A 57 2.40 5.85 3.86
C ASN A 57 3.24 6.90 4.60
N ALA A 58 2.64 8.01 5.02
CA ALA A 58 3.31 9.06 5.78
C ALA A 58 3.78 8.56 7.14
N ALA A 59 2.94 7.81 7.87
CA ALA A 59 3.27 7.22 9.15
C ALA A 59 4.42 6.20 9.04
N MET A 60 4.38 5.33 8.03
CA MET A 60 5.44 4.37 7.75
C MET A 60 6.78 5.04 7.44
N LYS A 61 6.79 6.08 6.60
CA LYS A 61 8.01 6.83 6.29
C LYS A 61 8.59 7.56 7.49
N SER A 62 7.75 8.12 8.35
CA SER A 62 8.20 9.01 9.43
C SER A 62 8.58 8.26 10.72
N PHE A 63 7.93 7.12 10.98
CA PHE A 63 8.01 6.45 12.28
C PHE A 63 8.55 5.02 12.23
N SER A 64 8.93 4.51 11.05
CA SER A 64 9.59 3.20 10.94
C SER A 64 11.04 3.27 11.42
N ALA A 65 11.46 2.24 12.17
CA ALA A 65 12.78 2.20 12.77
C ALA A 65 13.93 1.85 11.80
N CYS A 66 13.63 1.35 10.60
CA CYS A 66 14.62 0.92 9.63
C CYS A 66 14.17 1.18 8.18
N GLY A 67 15.09 0.97 7.23
CA GLY A 67 14.86 1.23 5.81
C GLY A 67 13.72 0.43 5.17
N LEU A 68 13.43 -0.79 5.65
CA LEU A 68 12.33 -1.60 5.11
C LEU A 68 10.98 -0.89 5.29
N GLY A 69 10.68 -0.44 6.51
CA GLY A 69 9.41 0.24 6.80
C GLY A 69 9.29 1.61 6.12
N MET A 70 10.41 2.28 5.85
CA MET A 70 10.43 3.51 5.05
C MET A 70 10.25 3.24 3.54
N ALA A 71 10.74 2.10 3.04
CA ALA A 71 10.73 1.76 1.62
C ALA A 71 9.44 1.09 1.14
N ALA A 72 8.81 0.24 1.96
CA ALA A 72 7.55 -0.43 1.63
C ALA A 72 6.45 0.51 1.07
N PRO A 73 6.13 1.66 1.71
CA PRO A 73 5.08 2.54 1.20
C PRO A 73 5.40 3.18 -0.17
N LEU A 74 6.68 3.23 -0.57
CA LEU A 74 7.09 3.81 -1.86
C LEU A 74 6.54 3.04 -3.06
N VAL A 75 6.29 1.73 -2.90
CA VAL A 75 5.69 0.90 -3.96
C VAL A 75 4.27 1.34 -4.26
N ILE A 76 3.49 1.66 -3.22
CA ILE A 76 2.12 2.13 -3.37
C ILE A 76 2.09 3.57 -3.89
N GLU A 77 2.98 4.44 -3.41
CA GLU A 77 3.09 5.80 -3.95
C GLU A 77 3.42 5.78 -5.44
N SER A 78 4.28 4.86 -5.87
CA SER A 78 4.57 4.65 -7.29
C SER A 78 3.33 4.18 -8.07
N LEU A 79 2.57 3.21 -7.53
CA LEU A 79 1.33 2.74 -8.15
C LEU A 79 0.32 3.88 -8.36
N ILE A 80 0.06 4.67 -7.31
CA ILE A 80 -0.90 5.78 -7.35
C ILE A 80 -0.43 6.85 -8.33
N LYS A 81 0.87 7.18 -8.33
CA LYS A 81 1.44 8.21 -9.20
C LYS A 81 1.45 7.81 -10.68
N GLN A 82 1.81 6.56 -10.98
CA GLN A 82 2.02 6.10 -12.36
C GLN A 82 0.76 5.51 -12.99
N PHE A 83 -0.15 4.94 -12.20
CA PHE A 83 -1.35 4.26 -12.67
C PHE A 83 -2.64 4.75 -11.97
N PRO A 84 -2.89 6.07 -11.88
CA PRO A 84 -4.04 6.60 -11.14
C PRO A 84 -5.39 6.09 -11.66
N ALA A 85 -5.53 5.95 -12.98
CA ALA A 85 -6.76 5.42 -13.59
C ALA A 85 -7.03 3.95 -13.20
N ARG A 86 -5.98 3.13 -13.04
CA ARG A 86 -6.13 1.73 -12.60
C ARG A 86 -6.51 1.64 -11.13
N VAL A 87 -5.95 2.51 -10.29
CA VAL A 87 -6.33 2.61 -8.89
C VAL A 87 -7.80 3.03 -8.75
N GLN A 88 -8.22 4.04 -9.50
CA GLN A 88 -9.63 4.45 -9.52
C GLN A 88 -10.55 3.31 -9.96
N GLU A 89 -10.23 2.65 -11.08
CA GLU A 89 -10.97 1.50 -11.58
C GLU A 89 -11.06 0.38 -10.53
N PHE A 90 -9.94 0.08 -9.87
CA PHE A 90 -9.89 -0.94 -8.83
C PHE A 90 -10.73 -0.57 -7.61
N VAL A 91 -10.72 0.69 -7.15
CA VAL A 91 -11.48 1.09 -5.96
C VAL A 91 -12.99 1.15 -6.23
N GLU A 92 -13.39 1.66 -7.40
CA GLU A 92 -14.80 1.91 -7.74
C GLU A 92 -15.54 0.67 -8.26
N LYS A 93 -14.85 -0.28 -8.91
CA LYS A 93 -15.48 -1.48 -9.51
C LYS A 93 -15.57 -2.68 -8.55
N ARG A 94 -15.35 -2.48 -7.26
CA ARG A 94 -15.36 -3.53 -6.25
C ARG A 94 -16.70 -3.75 -5.59
#